data_AF-A0A933HWK2-F1
#
_entry.id   AF-A0A933HWK2-F1
#
_cell.length_a   1.000
_cell.length_b   1.000
_cell.length_c   1.000
_cell.angle_alpha   90.00
_cell.angle_beta   90.00
_cell.angle_gamma   90.00
#
_symmetry.space_group_name_H-M   'P 1'
#
loop_
_entity.id
_entity.type
_entity.pdbx_description
1 polymer ?
#
loop_
_entity_poly.entity_id
_entity_poly.type
_entity_poly.pdbx_seq_one_letter_code
_entity_poly.pdbx_strand_id
1 'polypeptide(L)'
;MSADLESAEGLVEKVEGASLPLQARGALLSREECVILLDNMWTFARIELDVDWGNEEARRLKAAVAELRSRLEAASQALLAFLRQADEKTIEALLEEPGVGPYRFWVERLRKCAAESLPLAEERLAAILSTLRRRELD
;
A
#
# COMPACT_ATOMS: atom_id res chain seq x y z
N MET A 1 24.38 -12.66 -12.96
CA MET A 1 22.94 -12.87 -12.67
C MET A 1 22.77 -13.81 -11.46
N SER A 2 23.38 -13.53 -10.30
CA SER A 2 23.09 -14.35 -9.10
C SER A 2 23.38 -13.68 -7.75
N ALA A 3 23.55 -12.35 -7.68
CA ALA A 3 23.82 -11.67 -6.41
C ALA A 3 22.55 -11.18 -5.69
N ASP A 4 21.41 -11.06 -6.40
CA ASP A 4 20.21 -10.41 -5.85
C ASP A 4 19.21 -11.38 -5.19
N LEU A 5 19.34 -12.69 -5.42
CA LEU A 5 18.41 -13.70 -4.89
C LEU A 5 18.76 -14.14 -3.45
N GLU A 6 20.06 -14.23 -3.10
CA GLU A 6 20.48 -14.53 -1.73
C GLU A 6 20.08 -13.42 -0.73
N SER A 7 19.96 -12.17 -1.21
CA SER A 7 19.50 -11.06 -0.37
C SER A 7 18.01 -11.12 -0.05
N ALA A 8 17.19 -11.71 -0.93
CA ALA A 8 15.74 -11.76 -0.75
C ALA A 8 15.34 -12.91 0.20
N GLU A 9 15.96 -14.08 0.06
CA GLU A 9 15.69 -15.24 0.94
C GLU A 9 16.12 -14.97 2.39
N GLY A 10 17.29 -14.35 2.61
CA GLY A 10 17.76 -13.96 3.94
C GLY A 10 16.95 -12.81 4.59
N LEU A 11 16.21 -12.04 3.80
CA LEU A 11 15.25 -11.04 4.30
C LEU A 11 13.95 -11.72 4.74
N VAL A 12 13.46 -12.72 3.99
CA VAL A 12 12.25 -13.49 4.32
C VAL A 12 12.44 -14.26 5.63
N GLU A 13 13.59 -14.92 5.82
CA GLU A 13 13.88 -15.71 7.03
C GLU A 13 14.02 -14.85 8.30
N LYS A 14 14.55 -13.61 8.16
CA LYS A 14 14.60 -12.63 9.26
C LYS A 14 13.23 -12.04 9.60
N VAL A 15 12.33 -11.95 8.64
CA VAL A 15 10.96 -11.48 8.85
C VAL A 15 10.15 -12.54 9.60
N GLU A 16 10.33 -13.83 9.34
CA GLU A 16 9.60 -14.90 10.03
C GLU A 16 9.88 -14.99 11.55
N GLY A 17 11.07 -14.56 12.00
CA GLY A 17 11.45 -14.50 13.42
C GLY A 17 11.21 -13.13 14.10
N ALA A 18 10.83 -12.10 13.35
CA ALA A 18 10.63 -10.76 13.86
C ALA A 18 9.29 -10.62 14.60
N SER A 19 9.23 -9.74 15.61
CA SER A 19 7.96 -9.41 16.26
C SER A 19 6.98 -8.81 15.24
N LEU A 20 5.69 -9.08 15.42
CA LEU A 20 4.65 -8.64 14.50
C LEU A 20 4.66 -7.10 14.26
N PRO A 21 4.93 -6.24 15.27
CA PRO A 21 5.16 -4.81 15.06
C PRO A 21 6.36 -4.49 14.14
N LEU A 22 7.47 -5.21 14.27
CA LEU A 22 8.67 -4.98 13.44
C LEU A 22 8.42 -5.38 11.97
N GLN A 23 7.66 -6.44 11.73
CA GLN A 23 7.23 -6.81 10.37
C GLN A 23 6.28 -5.76 9.78
N ALA A 24 5.30 -5.30 10.57
CA ALA A 24 4.34 -4.28 10.16
C ALA A 24 5.01 -2.93 9.87
N ARG A 25 6.06 -2.57 10.62
CA ARG A 25 6.91 -1.40 10.35
C ARG A 25 7.48 -1.45 8.95
N GLY A 26 8.15 -2.55 8.59
CA GLY A 26 8.77 -2.70 7.26
C GLY A 26 7.74 -2.55 6.14
N ALA A 27 6.60 -3.25 6.28
CA ALA A 27 5.51 -3.17 5.32
C ALA A 27 4.93 -1.75 5.20
N LEU A 28 4.75 -1.03 6.32
CA LEU A 28 4.24 0.34 6.33
C LEU A 28 5.19 1.30 5.61
N LEU A 29 6.48 1.26 5.94
CA LEU A 29 7.46 2.16 5.33
C LEU A 29 7.60 1.91 3.82
N SER A 30 7.73 0.65 3.41
CA SER A 30 7.82 0.30 1.99
C SER A 30 6.54 0.63 1.22
N ARG A 31 5.36 0.48 1.87
CA ARG A 31 4.10 0.92 1.27
C ARG A 31 4.13 2.41 0.99
N GLU A 32 4.54 3.25 1.95
CA GLU A 32 4.50 4.69 1.74
C GLU A 32 5.54 5.20 0.75
N GLU A 33 6.72 4.58 0.69
CA GLU A 33 7.67 4.86 -0.39
C GLU A 33 7.05 4.58 -1.77
N CYS A 34 6.36 3.45 -1.91
CA CYS A 34 5.64 3.12 -3.15
C CYS A 34 4.52 4.13 -3.44
N VAL A 35 3.73 4.53 -2.44
CA VAL A 35 2.64 5.51 -2.62
C VAL A 35 3.20 6.84 -3.11
N ILE A 36 4.25 7.36 -2.47
CA ILE A 36 4.90 8.63 -2.85
C ILE A 36 5.39 8.57 -4.29
N LEU A 37 6.08 7.49 -4.69
CA LEU A 37 6.58 7.32 -6.05
C LEU A 37 5.44 7.29 -7.07
N LEU A 38 4.40 6.50 -6.81
CA LEU A 38 3.26 6.40 -7.70
C LEU A 38 2.48 7.71 -7.81
N ASP A 39 2.30 8.46 -6.70
CA ASP A 39 1.61 9.74 -6.73
C ASP A 39 2.41 10.82 -7.47
N ASN A 40 3.75 10.80 -7.37
CA ASN A 40 4.60 11.69 -8.16
C ASN A 40 4.49 11.39 -9.66
N MET A 41 4.56 10.11 -10.05
CA MET A 41 4.41 9.70 -11.45
C MET A 41 3.01 10.00 -11.99
N TRP A 42 1.97 9.75 -11.19
CA TRP A 42 0.59 10.09 -11.56
C TRP A 42 0.41 11.59 -11.77
N THR A 43 0.93 12.40 -10.86
CA THR A 43 0.85 13.86 -10.93
C THR A 43 1.57 14.38 -12.16
N PHE A 44 2.78 13.89 -12.44
CA PHE A 44 3.53 14.23 -13.65
C PHE A 44 2.73 13.90 -14.92
N ALA A 45 2.27 12.65 -15.05
CA ALA A 45 1.48 12.22 -16.21
C ALA A 45 0.19 13.05 -16.37
N ARG A 46 -0.44 13.44 -15.26
CA ARG A 46 -1.64 14.29 -15.31
C ARG A 46 -1.32 15.69 -15.82
N ILE A 47 -0.27 16.31 -15.32
CA ILE A 47 0.15 17.66 -15.76
C ILE A 47 0.49 17.66 -17.25
N GLU A 48 1.23 16.66 -17.74
CA GLU A 48 1.54 16.52 -19.17
C GLU A 48 0.27 16.42 -20.03
N LEU A 49 -0.74 15.66 -19.58
CA LEU A 49 -2.01 15.53 -20.28
C LEU A 49 -2.91 16.76 -20.20
N ASP A 50 -2.79 17.56 -19.14
CA ASP A 50 -3.50 18.83 -19.00
C ASP A 50 -2.95 19.87 -19.99
N VAL A 51 -1.65 19.77 -20.34
CA VAL A 51 -1.00 20.64 -21.35
C VAL A 51 -1.22 20.12 -22.77
N ASP A 52 -1.02 18.82 -22.99
CA ASP A 52 -1.26 18.14 -24.27
C ASP A 52 -2.00 16.82 -24.05
N TRP A 53 -3.31 16.84 -24.25
CA TRP A 53 -4.16 15.65 -24.16
C TRP A 53 -3.79 14.59 -25.22
N GLY A 54 -3.13 15.00 -26.31
CA GLY A 54 -2.64 14.16 -27.38
C GLY A 54 -1.41 13.34 -27.00
N ASN A 55 -0.71 13.66 -25.91
CA ASN A 55 0.53 13.01 -25.50
C ASN A 55 0.31 11.51 -25.17
N GLU A 56 0.70 10.63 -26.10
CA GLU A 56 0.53 9.18 -25.95
C GLU A 56 1.39 8.59 -24.83
N GLU A 57 2.59 9.13 -24.61
CA GLU A 57 3.50 8.64 -23.58
C GLU A 57 2.95 8.92 -22.18
N ALA A 58 2.44 10.12 -21.96
CA ALA A 58 1.78 10.48 -20.70
C ALA A 58 0.52 9.64 -20.45
N ARG A 59 -0.26 9.30 -21.49
CA ARG A 59 -1.40 8.37 -21.37
C ARG A 59 -0.95 6.96 -20.96
N ARG A 60 0.10 6.42 -21.60
CA ARG A 60 0.67 5.11 -21.26
C ARG A 60 1.21 5.09 -19.82
N LEU A 61 1.93 6.13 -19.42
CA LEU A 61 2.44 6.27 -18.06
C LEU A 61 1.29 6.29 -17.04
N LYS A 62 0.25 7.08 -17.27
CA LYS A 62 -0.92 7.15 -16.40
C LYS A 62 -1.60 5.79 -16.25
N ALA A 63 -1.75 5.03 -17.33
CA ALA A 63 -2.32 3.68 -17.30
C ALA A 63 -1.44 2.70 -16.50
N ALA A 64 -0.12 2.73 -16.73
CA ALA A 64 0.83 1.89 -15.99
C ALA A 64 0.82 2.19 -14.47
N VAL A 65 0.78 3.47 -14.11
CA VAL A 65 0.69 3.90 -12.70
C VAL A 65 -0.63 3.44 -12.08
N ALA A 66 -1.75 3.51 -12.79
CA ALA A 66 -3.04 3.00 -12.30
C ALA A 66 -2.98 1.49 -12.00
N GLU A 67 -2.36 0.70 -12.88
CA GLU A 67 -2.18 -0.73 -12.68
C GLU A 67 -1.30 -1.03 -11.45
N LEU A 68 -0.15 -0.35 -11.34
CA LEU A 68 0.75 -0.51 -10.20
C LEU A 68 0.08 -0.10 -8.88
N ARG A 69 -0.72 0.97 -8.87
CA ARG A 69 -1.50 1.39 -7.70
C ARG A 69 -2.50 0.30 -7.28
N SER A 70 -3.23 -0.29 -8.22
CA SER A 70 -4.15 -1.40 -7.93
C SER A 70 -3.42 -2.59 -7.31
N ARG A 71 -2.24 -2.94 -7.83
CA ARG A 71 -1.40 -4.03 -7.27
C ARG A 71 -0.90 -3.70 -5.87
N LEU A 72 -0.47 -2.46 -5.62
CA LEU A 72 -0.04 -2.02 -4.30
C LEU A 72 -1.20 -2.05 -3.30
N GLU A 73 -2.39 -1.60 -3.69
CA GLU A 73 -3.59 -1.65 -2.84
C GLU A 73 -3.93 -3.10 -2.45
N ALA A 74 -3.92 -4.02 -3.41
CA ALA A 74 -4.15 -5.45 -3.16
C ALA A 74 -3.08 -6.04 -2.22
N ALA A 75 -1.79 -5.75 -2.47
CA ALA A 75 -0.68 -6.22 -1.63
C ALA A 75 -0.73 -5.64 -0.21
N SER A 76 -1.25 -4.42 -0.05
CA SER A 76 -1.33 -3.72 1.23
C SER A 76 -2.52 -4.15 2.10
N GLN A 77 -3.45 -4.96 1.60
CA GLN A 77 -4.69 -5.26 2.34
C GLN A 77 -4.45 -5.91 3.70
N ALA A 78 -3.50 -6.84 3.80
CA ALA A 78 -3.19 -7.50 5.06
C ALA A 78 -2.65 -6.50 6.10
N LEU A 79 -1.76 -5.60 5.68
CA LEU A 79 -1.26 -4.52 6.53
C LEU A 79 -2.40 -3.59 6.96
N LEU A 80 -3.26 -3.16 6.04
CA LEU A 80 -4.36 -2.25 6.36
C LEU A 80 -5.37 -2.89 7.31
N ALA A 81 -5.66 -4.18 7.14
CA ALA A 81 -6.52 -4.92 8.07
C ALA A 81 -5.87 -5.05 9.45
N PHE A 82 -4.58 -5.38 9.51
CA PHE A 82 -3.81 -5.41 10.75
C PHE A 82 -3.86 -4.05 11.47
N LEU A 83 -3.55 -2.96 10.77
CA LEU A 83 -3.57 -1.62 11.34
C LEU A 83 -4.94 -1.21 11.88
N ARG A 84 -6.03 -1.69 11.26
CA ARG A 84 -7.40 -1.42 11.71
C ARG A 84 -7.80 -2.25 12.93
N GLN A 85 -7.44 -3.52 12.95
CA GLN A 85 -8.04 -4.51 13.85
C GLN A 85 -7.14 -4.94 15.01
N ALA A 86 -5.83 -4.69 14.94
CA ALA A 86 -4.91 -5.05 16.01
C ALA A 86 -5.27 -4.34 17.32
N ASP A 87 -4.95 -4.99 18.44
CA ASP A 87 -5.16 -4.44 19.76
C ASP A 87 -4.29 -3.20 20.01
N GLU A 88 -4.72 -2.36 20.95
CA GLU A 88 -4.09 -1.08 21.22
C GLU A 88 -2.61 -1.21 21.58
N LYS A 89 -2.25 -2.23 22.37
CA LYS A 89 -0.88 -2.44 22.81
C LYS A 89 0.03 -2.76 21.63
N THR A 90 -0.45 -3.58 20.69
CA THR A 90 0.29 -3.92 19.48
C THR A 90 0.50 -2.70 18.56
N ILE A 91 -0.52 -1.84 18.43
CA ILE A 91 -0.39 -0.62 17.62
C ILE A 91 0.53 0.41 18.27
N GLU A 92 0.44 0.63 19.58
CA GLU A 92 1.36 1.54 20.26
C GLU A 92 2.81 1.05 20.16
N ALA A 93 3.05 -0.26 20.30
CA ALA A 93 4.37 -0.84 20.06
C ALA A 93 4.88 -0.58 18.63
N LEU A 94 4.01 -0.68 17.62
CA LEU A 94 4.36 -0.32 16.24
C LEU A 94 4.66 1.19 16.09
N LEU A 95 3.89 2.06 16.74
CA LEU A 95 4.06 3.51 16.62
C LEU A 95 5.34 4.01 17.32
N GLU A 96 5.87 3.24 18.28
CA GLU A 96 7.17 3.46 18.92
C GLU A 96 8.35 3.01 18.05
N GLU A 97 8.11 2.23 16.99
CA GLU A 97 9.18 1.76 16.10
C GLU A 97 9.84 2.92 15.33
N PRO A 98 11.17 2.85 15.07
CA PRO A 98 11.90 3.93 14.39
C PRO A 98 11.31 4.25 13.01
N GLY A 99 10.99 5.53 12.80
CA GLY A 99 10.45 6.04 11.53
C GLY A 99 8.94 5.90 11.37
N VAL A 100 8.23 5.25 12.31
CA VAL A 100 6.78 5.08 12.24
C VAL A 100 6.01 6.26 12.86
N GLY A 101 6.61 6.95 13.82
CA GLY A 101 5.99 8.08 14.53
C GLY A 101 5.23 9.10 13.66
N PRO A 102 5.75 9.54 12.49
CA PRO A 102 5.04 10.45 11.60
C PRO A 102 3.68 9.93 11.10
N TYR A 103 3.47 8.61 11.06
CA TYR A 103 2.24 7.98 10.58
C TYR A 103 1.17 7.81 11.65
N ARG A 104 1.44 8.18 12.92
CA ARG A 104 0.49 8.06 14.03
C ARG A 104 -0.89 8.60 13.69
N PHE A 105 -0.96 9.83 13.18
CA PHE A 105 -2.24 10.43 12.79
C PHE A 105 -2.99 9.62 11.74
N TRP A 106 -2.27 9.10 10.74
CA TRP A 106 -2.88 8.30 9.68
C TRP A 106 -3.37 6.95 10.22
N VAL A 107 -2.59 6.27 11.06
CA VAL A 107 -2.99 5.01 11.72
C VAL A 107 -4.21 5.22 12.61
N GLU A 108 -4.21 6.26 13.45
CA GLU A 108 -5.35 6.58 14.32
C GLU A 108 -6.61 6.90 13.51
N ARG A 109 -6.48 7.67 12.42
CA ARG A 109 -7.59 7.94 11.51
C ARG A 109 -8.12 6.65 10.88
N LEU A 110 -7.23 5.78 10.40
CA LEU A 110 -7.59 4.50 9.80
C LEU A 110 -8.38 3.63 10.81
N ARG A 111 -7.98 3.63 12.08
CA ARG A 111 -8.63 2.87 13.15
C ARG A 111 -9.98 3.45 13.58
N LYS A 112 -10.20 4.76 13.43
CA LYS A 112 -11.55 5.34 13.64
C LYS A 112 -12.57 4.80 12.63
N CYS A 113 -12.13 4.39 11.45
CA CYS A 113 -12.95 3.71 10.45
C CYS A 113 -13.03 2.18 10.66
N ALA A 114 -12.46 1.64 11.75
CA ALA A 114 -12.50 0.19 12.00
C ALA A 114 -13.92 -0.34 12.19
N ALA A 115 -14.84 0.46 12.75
CA ALA A 115 -16.25 0.11 12.87
C ALA A 115 -16.99 0.03 11.51
N GLU A 116 -16.42 0.64 10.47
CA GLU A 116 -16.92 0.59 9.09
C GLU A 116 -16.16 -0.45 8.25
N SER A 117 -15.18 -1.15 8.84
CA SER A 117 -14.36 -2.12 8.12
C SER A 117 -15.02 -3.49 8.14
N LEU A 118 -14.98 -4.16 6.99
CA LEU A 118 -15.50 -5.51 6.86
C LEU A 118 -14.44 -6.52 7.37
N PRO A 119 -14.85 -7.77 7.68
CA PRO A 119 -13.92 -8.88 7.82
C PRO A 119 -12.97 -8.99 6.61
N LEU A 120 -11.74 -9.46 6.81
CA LEU A 120 -10.69 -9.49 5.76
C LEU A 120 -11.14 -10.20 4.47
N ALA A 121 -11.91 -11.28 4.58
CA ALA A 121 -12.45 -12.00 3.42
C ALA A 121 -13.42 -11.12 2.60
N GLU A 122 -14.21 -10.29 3.28
CA GLU A 122 -15.17 -9.37 2.68
C GLU A 122 -14.48 -8.12 2.12
N GLU A 123 -13.45 -7.60 2.78
CA GLU A 123 -12.58 -6.53 2.23
C GLU A 123 -11.90 -6.97 0.93
N ARG A 124 -11.39 -8.21 0.88
CA ARG A 124 -10.82 -8.81 -0.33
C ARG A 124 -11.87 -8.87 -1.45
N LEU A 125 -13.07 -9.34 -1.13
CA LEU A 125 -14.17 -9.44 -2.09
C LEU A 125 -14.60 -8.07 -2.61
N ALA A 126 -14.77 -7.08 -1.72
CA ALA A 126 -15.14 -5.72 -2.07
C ALA A 126 -14.11 -5.06 -3.00
N ALA A 127 -12.81 -5.27 -2.73
CA ALA A 127 -11.75 -4.78 -3.60
C ALA A 127 -11.79 -5.41 -5.00
N ILE A 128 -12.00 -6.73 -5.09
CA ILE A 128 -12.16 -7.44 -6.37
C ILE A 128 -13.39 -6.93 -7.13
N LEU A 129 -14.53 -6.77 -6.46
CA LEU A 129 -15.75 -6.26 -7.09
C LEU A 129 -15.58 -4.81 -7.57
N SER A 130 -14.86 -3.98 -6.82
CA SER A 130 -14.61 -2.58 -7.21
C SER A 130 -13.73 -2.45 -8.46
N THR A 131 -12.77 -3.37 -8.63
CA THR A 131 -11.89 -3.40 -9.80
C THR A 131 -12.58 -4.00 -11.03
N LEU A 132 -13.46 -4.99 -10.85
CA LEU A 132 -14.30 -5.52 -11.92
C LEU A 132 -15.30 -4.48 -12.43
N ARG A 133 -16.01 -3.78 -11.53
CA ARG A 133 -16.98 -2.75 -11.91
C ARG A 133 -16.36 -1.60 -12.70
N ARG A 134 -15.10 -1.25 -12.43
CA ARG A 134 -14.39 -0.19 -13.15
C ARG A 134 -14.06 -0.59 -14.59
N ARG A 135 -13.89 -1.89 -14.87
CA ARG A 135 -13.67 -2.44 -16.23
C ARG A 135 -14.94 -2.56 -17.07
N GLU A 136 -16.13 -2.53 -16.47
CA GLU A 136 -17.41 -2.54 -17.20
C GLU A 136 -17.89 -1.13 -17.59
N LEU A 137 -17.24 -0.08 -17.07
CA LEU A 137 -17.58 1.33 -17.29
C LEU A 137 -16.58 2.08 -18.19
N ASP A 138 -15.49 1.42 -18.58
CA ASP A 138 -14.51 1.86 -19.56
C ASP A 138 -14.73 1.12 -20.90
#